data_AF-A0A2Z6P6Z1-F1
#
_entry.id   AF-A0A2Z6P6Z1-F1
#
_cell.length_a   1.000
_cell.length_b   1.000
_cell.length_c   1.000
_cell.angle_alpha   90.00
_cell.angle_beta   90.00
_cell.angle_gamma   90.00
#
_symmetry.space_group_name_H-M   'P 1'
#
loop_
_entity.id
_entity.type
_entity.pdbx_description
1 polymer ?
#
loop_
_entity_poly.entity_id
_entity_poly.type
_entity_poly.pdbx_seq_one_letter_code
_entity_poly.pdbx_strand_id
1 'polypeptide(L)'
;MDEVYNLDWFTSASKNECSAAVGFKWMLNQRQVSAIFLFRRNLLRRMVSVLANTYDKDFKLLNGTHKSHVHSTMEATILAKYKPEINVTLLIPELKRTEETVAKAVAYFKNIRHVVLYYEDLVNNRTKLKDVQEFLRVPYRELESRQVKIHTAPLSMQIENWDEVQKVLTGTPYERFLYKD
;
A
#
# COMPACT_ATOMS: atom_id res chain seq x y z
N MET A 1 12.77 25.64 -12.95
CA MET A 1 11.79 25.10 -11.97
C MET A 1 12.33 23.77 -11.49
N ASP A 2 13.56 23.77 -10.98
CA ASP A 2 14.42 22.59 -10.91
C ASP A 2 14.78 22.22 -9.47
N GLU A 3 13.94 22.63 -8.51
CA GLU A 3 14.09 22.24 -7.12
C GLU A 3 12.99 21.25 -6.74
N VAL A 4 13.40 19.99 -6.58
CA VAL A 4 12.61 18.98 -5.89
C VAL A 4 12.73 19.29 -4.39
N TYR A 5 11.70 19.91 -3.83
CA TYR A 5 11.62 20.09 -2.38
C TYR A 5 11.42 18.74 -1.70
N ASN A 6 12.53 18.16 -1.25
CA ASN A 6 12.53 16.91 -0.51
C ASN A 6 12.24 17.19 0.97
N LEU A 7 10.96 17.22 1.32
CA LEU A 7 10.50 17.63 2.66
C LEU A 7 10.69 16.56 3.75
N ASP A 8 11.11 15.32 3.43
CA ASP A 8 11.38 14.27 4.42
C ASP A 8 12.06 13.03 3.77
N TRP A 9 13.39 12.89 3.87
CA TRP A 9 14.12 11.73 3.32
C TRP A 9 15.09 11.04 4.28
N PHE A 10 15.01 11.28 5.59
CA PHE A 10 15.94 10.55 6.50
C PHE A 10 15.34 9.30 7.13
N THR A 11 14.01 9.16 7.21
CA THR A 11 13.38 7.88 7.56
C THR A 11 12.01 7.73 6.88
N SER A 12 11.75 6.57 6.26
CA SER A 12 10.40 6.21 5.78
C SER A 12 9.43 5.87 6.92
N ALA A 13 9.93 5.76 8.16
CA ALA A 13 9.28 5.05 9.25
C ALA A 13 8.80 5.91 10.43
N SER A 14 9.23 7.17 10.56
CA SER A 14 8.68 8.10 11.56
C SER A 14 8.59 9.52 11.02
N LYS A 15 7.38 9.93 10.64
CA LYS A 15 7.06 11.31 10.29
C LYS A 15 6.34 11.94 11.49
N ASN A 16 6.83 13.08 11.99
CA ASN A 16 6.07 13.86 12.98
C ASN A 16 4.82 14.42 12.30
N GLU A 17 3.64 14.01 12.78
CA GLU A 17 2.35 14.20 12.10
C GLU A 17 2.02 15.67 11.78
N CYS A 18 2.45 16.61 12.63
CA CYS A 18 2.09 18.02 12.50
C CYS A 18 2.87 18.77 11.40
N SER A 19 4.20 18.62 11.32
CA SER A 19 5.02 19.37 10.35
C SER A 19 4.82 18.87 8.92
N ALA A 20 4.70 17.55 8.75
CA ALA A 20 4.41 16.93 7.46
C ALA A 20 3.02 17.35 6.94
N ALA A 21 2.04 17.48 7.82
CA ALA A 21 0.70 17.96 7.45
C ALA A 21 0.70 19.43 6.99
N VAL A 22 1.48 20.30 7.63
CA VAL A 22 1.62 21.71 7.22
C VAL A 22 2.30 21.82 5.87
N GLY A 23 3.43 21.12 5.67
CA GLY A 23 4.15 21.12 4.39
C GLY A 23 3.29 20.56 3.25
N PHE A 24 2.55 19.48 3.50
CA PHE A 24 1.64 18.91 2.53
C PHE A 24 0.49 19.86 2.19
N LYS A 25 -0.15 20.51 3.18
CA LYS A 25 -1.19 21.52 2.95
C LYS A 25 -0.66 22.70 2.15
N TRP A 26 0.53 23.20 2.47
CA TRP A 26 1.17 24.28 1.75
C TRP A 26 1.44 23.90 0.28
N MET A 27 1.96 22.69 0.06
CA MET A 27 2.19 22.15 -1.28
C MET A 27 0.87 22.05 -2.08
N LEU A 28 -0.22 21.55 -1.50
CA LEU A 28 -1.52 21.48 -2.21
C LEU A 28 -2.10 22.87 -2.54
N ASN A 29 -1.78 23.89 -1.74
CA ASN A 29 -2.20 25.27 -2.02
C ASN A 29 -1.40 25.91 -3.17
N GLN A 30 -0.23 25.37 -3.50
CA GLN A 30 0.48 25.69 -4.75
C GLN A 30 -0.30 25.00 -5.89
N ARG A 31 -0.99 25.77 -6.74
CA ARG A 31 -1.91 25.30 -7.80
C ARG A 31 -1.29 24.38 -8.89
N GLN A 32 -0.08 23.86 -8.70
CA GLN A 32 0.67 23.06 -9.69
C GLN A 32 1.00 21.64 -9.23
N VAL A 33 0.33 21.12 -8.20
CA VAL A 33 0.58 19.77 -7.70
C VAL A 33 -0.39 18.78 -8.33
N SER A 34 0.16 17.67 -8.82
CA SER A 34 -0.62 16.51 -9.27
C SER A 34 -0.52 15.39 -8.23
N ALA A 35 -1.63 14.72 -7.94
CA ALA A 35 -1.67 13.62 -6.97
C ALA A 35 -1.86 12.27 -7.69
N ILE A 36 -1.14 11.24 -7.24
CA ILE A 36 -1.33 9.87 -7.70
C ILE A 36 -1.81 9.07 -6.49
N PHE A 37 -3.02 8.54 -6.58
CA PHE A 37 -3.53 7.58 -5.59
C PHE A 37 -3.26 6.17 -6.08
N LEU A 38 -2.53 5.40 -5.28
CA LEU A 38 -2.34 3.97 -5.50
C LEU A 38 -3.06 3.19 -4.40
N PHE A 39 -4.16 2.55 -4.76
CA PHE A 39 -4.93 1.70 -3.86
C PHE A 39 -4.70 0.22 -4.17
N ARG A 40 -5.09 -0.65 -3.24
CA ARG A 40 -5.12 -2.09 -3.42
C ARG A 40 -6.57 -2.54 -3.37
N ARG A 41 -7.03 -3.29 -4.36
CA ARG A 41 -8.43 -3.78 -4.38
C ARG A 41 -8.64 -4.84 -3.31
N ASN A 42 -7.70 -5.76 -3.13
CA ASN A 42 -7.80 -6.73 -2.05
C ASN A 42 -7.36 -6.10 -0.72
N LEU A 43 -8.35 -5.67 0.08
CA LEU A 43 -8.13 -5.03 1.37
C LEU A 43 -7.66 -6.00 2.47
N LEU A 44 -8.05 -7.28 2.40
CA LEU A 44 -7.55 -8.30 3.33
C LEU A 44 -6.05 -8.52 3.15
N ARG A 45 -5.59 -8.68 1.89
CA ARG A 45 -4.14 -8.77 1.60
C ARG A 45 -3.40 -7.49 1.96
N ARG A 46 -4.02 -6.32 1.79
CA ARG A 46 -3.47 -5.05 2.26
C ARG A 46 -3.25 -5.09 3.77
N MET A 47 -4.26 -5.52 4.54
CA MET A 47 -4.19 -5.64 5.99
C MET A 47 -3.04 -6.57 6.41
N VAL A 48 -2.94 -7.77 5.81
CA VAL A 48 -1.83 -8.71 6.06
C VAL A 48 -0.47 -8.04 5.79
N SER A 49 -0.34 -7.31 4.68
CA SER A 49 0.92 -6.62 4.34
C SER A 49 1.25 -5.51 5.34
N VAL A 50 0.25 -4.79 5.86
CA VAL A 50 0.44 -3.73 6.87
C VAL A 50 0.86 -4.33 8.22
N LEU A 51 0.20 -5.41 8.65
CA LEU A 51 0.54 -6.11 9.90
C LEU A 51 1.96 -6.70 9.85
N ALA A 52 2.31 -7.36 8.75
CA ALA A 52 3.65 -7.90 8.57
C ALA A 52 4.74 -6.81 8.54
N ASN A 53 4.49 -5.68 7.89
CA ASN A 53 5.42 -4.56 7.91
C ASN A 53 5.55 -3.93 9.30
N THR A 54 4.46 -3.84 10.06
CA THR A 54 4.48 -3.33 11.44
C THR A 54 5.30 -4.26 12.34
N TYR A 55 5.09 -5.57 12.22
CA TYR A 55 5.89 -6.56 12.93
C TYR A 55 7.39 -6.45 12.60
N ASP A 56 7.77 -6.34 11.32
CA ASP A 56 9.18 -6.13 10.97
C ASP A 56 9.74 -4.81 11.50
N LYS A 57 8.91 -3.77 11.67
CA LYS A 57 9.36 -2.51 12.27
C LYS A 57 9.78 -2.69 13.74
N ASP A 58 9.03 -3.49 14.47
CA ASP A 58 9.23 -3.71 15.90
C ASP A 58 10.34 -4.76 16.16
N PHE A 59 10.35 -5.84 15.39
CA PHE A 59 11.25 -6.99 15.59
C PHE A 59 12.50 -6.96 14.69
N LYS A 60 12.52 -6.13 13.64
CA LYS A 60 13.67 -5.88 12.76
C LYS A 60 14.32 -7.17 12.25
N LEU A 61 13.56 -7.97 11.52
CA LEU A 61 13.91 -9.35 11.16
C LEU A 61 15.15 -9.46 10.27
N LEU A 62 15.56 -8.36 9.63
CA LEU A 62 16.74 -8.30 8.79
C LEU A 62 17.89 -7.59 9.50
N ASN A 63 18.67 -8.33 10.28
CA ASN A 63 19.88 -7.86 10.96
C ASN A 63 19.66 -6.58 11.79
N GLY A 64 18.52 -6.45 12.48
CA GLY A 64 18.24 -5.27 13.31
C GLY A 64 17.85 -4.02 12.51
N THR A 65 17.53 -4.17 11.21
CA THR A 65 17.04 -3.09 10.36
C THR A 65 15.62 -3.39 9.87
N HIS A 66 14.71 -2.43 10.01
CA HIS A 66 13.38 -2.50 9.39
C HIS A 66 13.50 -2.23 7.88
N LYS A 67 12.90 -3.10 7.04
CA LYS A 67 12.82 -2.88 5.60
C LYS A 67 11.40 -3.11 5.08
N SER A 68 10.75 -2.02 4.65
CA SER A 68 9.44 -2.09 4.00
C SER A 68 9.49 -2.70 2.58
N HIS A 69 10.68 -2.71 1.97
CA HIS A 69 10.92 -3.29 0.65
C HIS A 69 12.28 -4.00 0.63
N VAL A 70 12.35 -5.08 -0.14
CA VAL A 70 13.55 -5.92 -0.25
C VAL A 70 13.94 -6.10 -1.72
N HIS A 71 15.24 -6.35 -1.94
CA HIS A 71 15.82 -6.56 -3.27
C HIS A 71 16.30 -8.00 -3.49
N SER A 72 16.26 -8.83 -2.44
CA SER A 72 16.66 -10.23 -2.49
C SER A 72 15.46 -11.14 -2.22
N THR A 73 15.36 -12.22 -2.98
CA THR A 73 14.38 -13.29 -2.74
C THR A 73 14.57 -13.97 -1.39
N MET A 74 15.80 -14.02 -0.88
CA MET A 74 16.09 -14.58 0.44
C MET A 74 15.54 -13.70 1.57
N GLU A 75 15.76 -12.38 1.49
CA GLU A 75 15.19 -11.42 2.45
C GLU A 75 13.65 -11.45 2.40
N ALA A 76 13.07 -11.50 1.20
CA ALA A 76 11.63 -11.63 1.00
C ALA A 76 11.07 -12.89 1.68
N THR A 77 11.78 -14.02 1.55
CA THR A 77 11.37 -15.29 2.16
C THR A 77 11.42 -15.22 3.69
N ILE A 78 12.40 -14.53 4.27
CA ILE A 78 12.48 -14.33 5.73
C ILE A 78 11.28 -13.51 6.23
N LEU A 79 10.99 -12.38 5.59
CA LEU A 79 9.87 -11.50 5.98
C LEU A 79 8.51 -12.18 5.78
N ALA A 80 8.37 -13.01 4.73
CA ALA A 80 7.13 -13.73 4.45
C ALA A 80 6.81 -14.85 5.44
N LYS A 81 7.74 -15.23 6.34
CA LYS A 81 7.49 -16.26 7.37
C LYS A 81 6.50 -15.80 8.44
N TYR A 82 6.45 -14.51 8.72
CA TYR A 82 5.52 -13.98 9.71
C TYR A 82 4.08 -14.08 9.19
N LYS A 83 3.22 -14.68 10.00
CA LYS A 83 1.78 -14.78 9.74
C LYS A 83 1.04 -13.99 10.82
N PRO A 84 0.42 -12.86 10.49
CA PRO A 84 -0.40 -12.16 11.46
C PRO A 84 -1.63 -12.98 11.86
N GLU A 85 -1.95 -12.90 13.14
CA GLU A 85 -3.28 -13.24 13.65
C GLU A 85 -4.19 -12.01 13.45
N ILE A 86 -5.35 -12.22 12.83
CA ILE A 86 -6.30 -11.14 12.51
C ILE A 86 -7.39 -11.11 13.55
N ASN A 87 -7.65 -9.93 14.13
CA ASN A 87 -8.79 -9.73 15.01
C ASN A 87 -10.10 -9.77 14.21
N VAL A 88 -10.73 -10.94 14.21
CA VAL A 88 -11.97 -11.19 13.45
C VAL A 88 -13.16 -10.33 13.92
N THR A 89 -13.16 -9.86 15.16
CA THR A 89 -14.21 -8.98 15.70
C THR A 89 -14.18 -7.60 15.04
N LEU A 90 -12.99 -7.11 14.68
CA LEU A 90 -12.77 -5.80 14.07
C LEU A 90 -12.62 -5.86 12.55
N LEU A 91 -12.48 -7.06 11.98
CA LEU A 91 -12.18 -7.27 10.56
C LEU A 91 -13.15 -6.54 9.61
N ILE A 92 -14.45 -6.82 9.71
CA ILE A 92 -15.46 -6.18 8.84
C ILE A 92 -15.52 -4.66 9.04
N PRO A 93 -15.59 -4.13 10.29
CA PRO A 93 -15.50 -2.70 10.55
C PRO A 93 -14.26 -2.03 9.92
N GLU A 94 -13.09 -2.66 10.01
CA GLU A 94 -11.85 -2.12 9.45
C GLU A 94 -11.83 -2.13 7.93
N LEU A 95 -12.32 -3.19 7.29
CA LEU A 95 -12.47 -3.26 5.83
C LEU A 95 -13.39 -2.14 5.33
N LYS A 96 -14.55 -1.97 5.98
CA LYS A 96 -15.51 -0.91 5.66
C LYS A 96 -14.90 0.48 5.85
N ARG A 97 -14.23 0.72 6.98
CA ARG A 97 -13.56 2.00 7.27
C ARG A 97 -12.50 2.32 6.22
N THR A 98 -11.80 1.29 5.73
CA THR A 98 -10.79 1.44 4.69
C THR A 98 -11.42 1.84 3.35
N GLU A 99 -12.52 1.21 2.94
CA GLU A 99 -13.28 1.61 1.74
C GLU A 99 -13.79 3.05 1.85
N GLU A 100 -14.38 3.42 2.99
CA GLU A 100 -14.84 4.79 3.24
C GLU A 100 -13.71 5.81 3.20
N THR A 101 -12.53 5.46 3.73
CA THR A 101 -11.36 6.34 3.72
C THR A 101 -10.85 6.58 2.30
N VAL A 102 -10.84 5.54 1.46
CA VAL A 102 -10.50 5.65 0.03
C VAL A 102 -11.47 6.58 -0.67
N ALA A 103 -12.79 6.38 -0.48
CA ALA A 103 -13.81 7.23 -1.08
C ALA A 103 -13.69 8.70 -0.62
N LYS A 104 -13.49 8.93 0.68
CA LYS A 104 -13.26 10.26 1.26
C LYS A 104 -12.01 10.93 0.69
N ALA A 105 -10.92 10.19 0.55
CA ALA A 105 -9.68 10.73 -0.04
C ALA A 105 -9.92 11.20 -1.48
N VAL A 106 -10.52 10.36 -2.34
CA VAL A 106 -10.81 10.77 -3.72
C VAL A 106 -11.75 11.97 -3.78
N ALA A 107 -12.80 12.00 -2.94
CA ALA A 107 -13.73 13.12 -2.87
C ALA A 107 -13.08 14.43 -2.40
N TYR A 108 -12.17 14.35 -1.42
CA TYR A 108 -11.46 15.50 -0.88
C TYR A 108 -10.52 16.14 -1.92
N PHE A 109 -9.89 15.31 -2.75
CA PHE A 109 -8.94 15.75 -3.78
C PHE A 109 -9.58 16.01 -5.15
N LYS A 110 -10.92 16.05 -5.25
CA LYS A 110 -11.64 16.22 -6.52
C LYS A 110 -11.22 17.43 -7.36
N ASN A 111 -10.79 18.52 -6.70
CA ASN A 111 -10.38 19.77 -7.35
C ASN A 111 -8.88 19.84 -7.66
N ILE A 112 -8.11 18.82 -7.24
CA ILE A 112 -6.69 18.70 -7.53
C ILE A 112 -6.54 17.72 -8.69
N ARG A 113 -5.65 18.01 -9.64
CA ARG A 113 -5.38 17.09 -10.74
C ARG A 113 -4.86 15.78 -10.15
N HIS A 114 -5.65 14.72 -10.25
CA HIS A 114 -5.29 13.43 -9.68
C HIS A 114 -5.63 12.27 -10.61
N VAL A 115 -4.93 11.16 -10.42
CA VAL A 115 -5.23 9.87 -11.05
C VAL A 115 -5.35 8.81 -9.95
N VAL A 116 -6.30 7.89 -10.13
CA VAL A 116 -6.50 6.75 -9.25
C VAL A 116 -6.04 5.49 -9.96
N LEU A 117 -5.11 4.78 -9.34
CA LEU A 117 -4.53 3.54 -9.81
C LEU A 117 -4.79 2.44 -8.78
N TYR A 118 -4.87 1.22 -9.26
CA TYR A 118 -4.94 0.04 -8.43
C TYR A 118 -3.71 -0.83 -8.64
N TYR A 119 -3.16 -1.32 -7.53
CA TYR A 119 -1.97 -2.17 -7.50
C TYR A 119 -2.08 -3.35 -8.48
N GLU A 120 -3.24 -4.00 -8.50
CA GLU A 120 -3.52 -5.15 -9.34
C GLU A 120 -3.40 -4.81 -10.84
N ASP A 121 -3.81 -3.59 -11.23
CA ASP A 121 -3.71 -3.15 -12.63
C ASP A 121 -2.25 -2.94 -13.05
N LEU A 122 -1.43 -2.41 -12.14
CA LEU A 122 0.00 -2.17 -12.41
C LEU A 122 0.81 -3.47 -12.49
N VAL A 123 0.43 -4.46 -11.69
CA VAL A 123 1.10 -5.77 -11.67
C VAL A 123 0.66 -6.64 -12.84
N ASN A 124 -0.63 -6.65 -13.16
CA ASN A 124 -1.19 -7.52 -14.20
C ASN A 124 -1.07 -6.90 -15.61
N ASN A 125 -1.00 -5.58 -15.72
CA ASN A 125 -0.88 -4.88 -16.99
C ASN A 125 0.15 -3.75 -16.95
N ARG A 126 1.38 -4.05 -17.36
CA ARG A 126 2.49 -3.07 -17.41
C ARG A 126 2.21 -1.88 -18.32
N THR A 127 1.30 -1.97 -19.30
CA THR A 127 0.98 -0.82 -20.14
C THR A 127 0.35 0.33 -19.35
N LYS A 128 -0.27 0.05 -18.19
CA LYS A 128 -0.83 1.07 -17.29
C LYS A 128 0.20 2.05 -16.75
N LEU A 129 1.48 1.70 -16.74
CA LEU A 129 2.54 2.64 -16.39
C LEU A 129 2.73 3.74 -17.46
N LYS A 130 2.27 3.54 -18.69
CA LYS A 130 2.25 4.59 -19.72
C LYS A 130 1.23 5.67 -19.38
N ASP A 131 0.03 5.27 -18.93
CA ASP A 131 -1.03 6.20 -18.46
C ASP A 131 -0.49 7.12 -17.35
N VAL A 132 0.37 6.60 -16.46
CA VAL A 132 1.00 7.39 -15.38
C VAL A 132 2.04 8.38 -15.93
N GLN A 133 2.87 7.95 -16.88
CA GLN A 133 3.86 8.82 -17.52
C GLN A 133 3.19 9.95 -18.31
N GLU A 134 2.08 9.65 -19.00
CA GLU A 134 1.26 10.63 -19.69
C GLU A 134 0.60 11.61 -18.71
N PHE A 135 0.03 11.11 -17.60
CA PHE A 135 -0.51 11.94 -16.54
C PHE A 135 0.55 12.92 -16.00
N LEU A 136 1.77 12.45 -15.76
CA LEU A 136 2.88 13.27 -15.29
C LEU A 136 3.49 14.17 -16.38
N ARG A 137 3.11 14.00 -17.66
CA ARG A 137 3.69 14.69 -18.82
C ARG A 137 5.19 14.48 -18.96
N VAL A 138 5.65 13.26 -18.69
CA VAL A 138 7.04 12.86 -18.86
C VAL A 138 7.21 11.95 -20.09
N PRO A 139 8.39 11.94 -20.73
CA PRO A 139 8.65 11.04 -21.85
C PRO A 139 8.50 9.58 -21.43
N TYR A 140 7.98 8.74 -22.34
CA TYR A 140 7.89 7.31 -22.10
C TYR A 140 9.25 6.67 -21.93
N ARG A 141 9.37 5.87 -20.89
CA ARG A 141 10.52 5.02 -20.58
C ARG A 141 10.03 3.64 -20.15
N GLU A 142 10.86 2.65 -20.45
CA GLU A 142 10.76 1.32 -19.83
C GLU A 142 11.05 1.49 -18.32
N LEU A 143 10.10 1.07 -17.48
CA LEU A 143 10.23 1.17 -16.03
C LEU A 143 10.49 -0.22 -15.45
N GLU A 144 11.55 -0.34 -14.66
CA GLU A 144 11.93 -1.56 -13.97
C GLU A 144 12.07 -1.32 -12.48
N SER A 145 11.81 -2.35 -11.68
CA SER A 145 12.02 -2.34 -10.25
C SER A 145 12.89 -3.52 -9.83
N ARG A 146 13.87 -3.25 -8.97
CA ARG A 146 14.65 -4.29 -8.30
C ARG A 146 13.93 -4.84 -7.06
N GLN A 147 12.74 -4.33 -6.74
CA GLN A 147 12.01 -4.77 -5.56
C GLN A 147 11.39 -6.15 -5.83
N VAL A 148 11.48 -7.02 -4.83
CA VAL A 148 10.87 -8.35 -4.86
C VAL A 148 9.59 -8.35 -4.04
N LYS A 149 8.52 -8.95 -4.57
CA LYS A 149 7.26 -9.13 -3.85
C LYS A 149 7.48 -10.09 -2.68
N ILE A 150 7.19 -9.62 -1.45
CA ILE A 150 7.38 -10.40 -0.22
C ILE A 150 6.31 -11.51 -0.11
N HIS A 151 5.04 -11.12 -0.16
CA HIS A 151 3.93 -12.04 0.03
C HIS A 151 3.40 -12.58 -1.31
N THR A 152 3.86 -13.77 -1.71
CA THR A 152 3.46 -14.45 -2.96
C THR A 152 2.53 -15.66 -2.74
N ALA A 153 2.48 -16.21 -1.53
CA ALA A 153 1.66 -17.36 -1.18
C ALA A 153 0.12 -17.06 -1.18
N PRO A 154 -0.73 -18.10 -1.16
CA PRO A 154 -2.15 -17.95 -0.85
C PRO A 154 -2.38 -17.34 0.54
N LEU A 155 -3.49 -16.61 0.74
CA LEU A 155 -3.83 -16.00 2.03
C LEU A 155 -3.91 -17.02 3.18
N SER A 156 -4.36 -18.24 2.90
CA SER A 156 -4.40 -19.33 3.87
C SER A 156 -3.04 -19.73 4.44
N MET A 157 -1.96 -19.45 3.73
CA MET A 157 -0.60 -19.66 4.20
C MET A 157 0.02 -18.41 4.84
N GLN A 158 -0.67 -17.26 4.78
CA GLN A 158 -0.17 -15.96 5.25
C GLN A 158 -0.89 -15.46 6.50
N ILE A 159 -1.98 -16.08 6.91
CA ILE A 159 -2.78 -15.68 8.08
C ILE A 159 -2.75 -16.84 9.07
N GLU A 160 -2.48 -16.55 10.33
CA GLU A 160 -2.36 -17.59 11.37
C GLU A 160 -3.72 -18.23 11.67
N ASN A 161 -4.75 -17.42 11.95
CA ASN A 161 -6.13 -17.86 12.19
C ASN A 161 -7.00 -17.86 10.91
N TRP A 162 -6.50 -18.43 9.82
CA TRP A 162 -7.15 -18.39 8.50
C TRP A 162 -8.60 -18.90 8.51
N ASP A 163 -8.87 -20.03 9.17
CA ASP A 163 -10.20 -20.65 9.15
C ASP A 163 -11.27 -19.73 9.77
N GLU A 164 -10.91 -18.98 10.81
CA GLU A 164 -11.80 -17.99 11.45
C GLU A 164 -12.06 -16.80 10.53
N VAL A 165 -11.02 -16.28 9.89
CA VAL A 165 -11.12 -15.18 8.91
C VAL A 165 -12.00 -15.59 7.74
N GLN A 166 -11.76 -16.78 7.19
CA GLN A 166 -12.57 -17.32 6.09
C GLN A 166 -14.04 -17.44 6.52
N LYS A 167 -14.30 -18.01 7.70
CA LYS A 167 -15.67 -18.15 8.23
C LYS A 167 -16.37 -16.80 8.41
N VAL A 168 -15.69 -15.77 8.91
CA VAL A 168 -16.27 -14.44 9.12
C VAL A 168 -16.55 -13.70 7.81
N LEU A 169 -15.72 -13.89 6.79
CA LEU A 169 -15.89 -13.21 5.50
C LEU A 169 -16.85 -13.93 4.56
N THR A 170 -17.04 -15.24 4.70
CA THR A 170 -17.97 -16.03 3.88
C THR A 170 -19.40 -15.54 4.06
N GLY A 171 -20.13 -15.32 2.97
CA GLY A 171 -21.50 -14.79 2.97
C GLY A 171 -21.59 -13.28 3.17
N THR A 172 -20.46 -12.57 3.24
CA THR A 172 -20.42 -11.09 3.36
C THR A 172 -20.04 -10.43 2.03
N PRO A 173 -20.27 -9.12 1.85
CA PRO A 173 -19.75 -8.38 0.68
C PRO A 173 -18.22 -8.44 0.52
N TYR A 174 -17.51 -8.82 1.57
CA TYR A 174 -16.06 -8.91 1.64
C TYR A 174 -15.50 -10.29 1.29
N GLU A 175 -16.35 -11.29 1.07
CA GLU A 175 -15.96 -12.65 0.68
C GLU A 175 -15.03 -12.67 -0.53
N ARG A 176 -15.24 -11.74 -1.49
CA ARG A 176 -14.39 -11.57 -2.67
C ARG A 176 -12.89 -11.41 -2.37
N PHE A 177 -12.53 -10.94 -1.17
CA PHE A 177 -11.13 -10.76 -0.75
C PHE A 177 -10.43 -12.07 -0.37
N LEU A 178 -11.17 -13.18 -0.22
CA LEU A 178 -10.59 -14.50 0.02
C LEU A 178 -9.94 -15.10 -1.24
N TYR A 179 -10.43 -14.75 -2.43
CA TYR A 179 -10.10 -15.45 -3.67
C TYR A 179 -9.37 -14.61 -4.71
N LYS A 180 -9.65 -13.29 -4.80
CA LYS A 180 -9.09 -12.43 -5.84
C LYS A 180 -7.80 -11.78 -5.40
N ASP A 181 -6.81 -11.73 -6.30
CA ASP A 181 -5.72 -10.77 -6.21
C ASP A 181 -6.16 -9.40 -6.74
#